data_AF-A0AAD5X6N6-F1
#
_entry.id   AF-A0AAD5X6N6-F1
#
_cell.length_a   1.000
_cell.length_b   1.000
_cell.length_c   1.000
_cell.angle_alpha   90.00
_cell.angle_beta   90.00
_cell.angle_gamma   90.00
#
_symmetry.space_group_name_H-M   'P 1'
#
loop_
_entity.id
_entity.type
_entity.pdbx_description
1 polymer ?
#
loop_
_entity_poly.entity_id
_entity_poly.type
_entity_poly.pdbx_seq_one_letter_code
_entity_poly.pdbx_strand_id
1 'polypeptide(L)'
;MQETIEAKNEFKNYLYYVKQQVTDEEKLGGKIGENDKQVILHAFGEASEWLDSNVATATKEDINEQKHELEVVVNSISSKLYDSAAGGDGEYVLDHDEL
;
A
#
# COMPACT_ATOMS: atom_id res chain seq x y z
N MET A 1 -1.89 6.01 -23.74
CA MET A 1 -0.91 4.90 -23.65
C MET A 1 0.22 5.21 -22.68
N GLN A 2 0.90 6.36 -22.79
CA GLN A 2 1.95 6.75 -21.84
C GLN A 2 1.42 6.81 -20.39
N GLU A 3 0.28 7.48 -20.18
CA GLU A 3 -0.32 7.62 -18.85
C GLU A 3 -0.70 6.28 -18.19
N THR A 4 -1.09 5.28 -18.97
CA THR A 4 -1.37 3.92 -18.46
C THR A 4 -0.09 3.21 -18.03
N ILE A 5 1.01 3.42 -18.77
CA ILE A 5 2.32 2.86 -18.42
C ILE A 5 2.85 3.52 -17.14
N GLU A 6 2.68 4.83 -17.00
CA GLU A 6 3.05 5.60 -15.80
C GLU A 6 2.27 5.12 -14.58
N ALA A 7 0.93 5.08 -14.65
CA ALA A 7 0.08 4.56 -13.57
C ALA A 7 0.45 3.13 -13.17
N LYS A 8 0.76 2.26 -14.15
CA LYS A 8 1.22 0.90 -13.87
C LYS A 8 2.54 0.87 -13.12
N ASN A 9 3.50 1.71 -13.50
CA ASN A 9 4.80 1.77 -12.84
C ASN A 9 4.66 2.30 -11.41
N GLU A 10 3.83 3.32 -11.20
CA GLU A 10 3.50 3.81 -9.87
C GLU A 10 2.88 2.71 -9.01
N PHE A 11 1.90 1.98 -9.53
CA PHE A 11 1.27 0.90 -8.77
C PHE A 11 2.27 -0.22 -8.42
N LYS A 12 3.17 -0.60 -9.35
CA LYS A 12 4.24 -1.56 -9.06
C LYS A 12 5.21 -1.08 -7.98
N ASN A 13 5.58 0.20 -8.03
CA ASN A 13 6.45 0.81 -7.02
C ASN A 13 5.75 0.81 -5.66
N TYR A 14 4.46 1.13 -5.62
CA TYR A 14 3.67 1.11 -4.40
C TYR A 14 3.52 -0.30 -3.82
N LEU A 15 3.22 -1.31 -4.65
CA LEU A 15 3.21 -2.72 -4.25
C LEU A 15 4.54 -3.12 -3.62
N TYR A 16 5.66 -2.79 -4.26
CA TYR A 16 6.99 -3.06 -3.70
C TYR A 16 7.21 -2.37 -2.35
N TYR A 17 6.83 -1.09 -2.26
CA TYR A 17 6.91 -0.31 -1.03
C TYR A 17 6.09 -0.95 0.11
N VAL A 18 4.81 -1.26 -0.11
CA VAL A 18 3.93 -1.89 0.88
C VAL A 18 4.52 -3.21 1.37
N LYS A 19 4.98 -4.05 0.44
CA LYS A 19 5.63 -5.32 0.81
C LYS A 19 6.85 -5.08 1.70
N GLN A 20 7.74 -4.16 1.32
CA GLN A 20 8.93 -3.83 2.12
C GLN A 20 8.56 -3.28 3.51
N GLN A 21 7.54 -2.43 3.63
CA GLN A 21 7.11 -1.89 4.92
C GLN A 21 6.56 -2.98 5.85
N VAL A 22 5.77 -3.90 5.30
CA VAL A 22 5.03 -4.91 6.08
C VAL A 22 5.89 -6.13 6.41
N THR A 23 6.84 -6.52 5.57
CA THR A 23 7.72 -7.67 5.84
C THR A 23 8.94 -7.33 6.68
N ASP A 24 9.22 -6.05 6.88
CA ASP A 24 10.36 -5.56 7.66
C ASP A 24 9.95 -5.27 9.10
N GLU A 25 10.52 -6.01 10.05
CA GLU A 25 10.27 -5.87 11.49
C GLU A 25 10.77 -4.53 12.05
N GLU A 26 11.71 -3.86 11.40
CA GLU A 26 12.16 -2.52 11.80
C GLU A 26 11.21 -1.41 11.31
N LYS A 27 10.22 -1.75 10.47
CA LYS A 27 9.27 -0.80 9.87
C LYS A 27 7.84 -1.03 10.36
N LEU A 28 6.85 -1.01 9.46
CA LEU A 28 5.45 -1.20 9.80
C LEU A 28 5.21 -2.62 10.33
N GLY A 29 5.90 -3.62 9.76
CA GLY A 29 5.75 -5.04 10.08
C GLY A 29 5.98 -5.42 11.54
N GLY A 30 6.83 -4.69 12.27
CA GLY A 30 7.07 -4.87 13.70
C GLY A 30 6.28 -3.92 14.61
N LYS A 31 5.54 -2.97 14.02
CA LYS A 31 4.69 -2.00 14.75
C LYS A 31 3.23 -2.43 14.80
N ILE A 32 2.74 -3.13 13.78
CA ILE A 32 1.37 -3.64 13.72
C ILE A 32 1.25 -5.05 14.33
N GLY A 33 0.04 -5.42 14.74
CA GLY A 33 -0.25 -6.79 15.15
C GLY A 33 -0.28 -7.76 13.95
N GLU A 34 -0.12 -9.06 14.23
CA GLU A 34 -0.14 -10.11 13.20
C GLU A 34 -1.43 -10.11 12.37
N ASN A 35 -2.58 -9.84 13.00
CA ASN A 35 -3.85 -9.76 12.28
C ASN A 35 -3.84 -8.64 11.23
N ASP A 36 -3.47 -7.42 11.63
CA ASP A 36 -3.37 -6.27 10.72
C ASP A 36 -2.33 -6.52 9.61
N LYS A 37 -1.21 -7.19 9.95
CA LYS A 37 -0.20 -7.62 8.98
C LYS A 37 -0.78 -8.55 7.91
N GLN A 38 -1.53 -9.56 8.32
CA GLN A 38 -2.20 -10.48 7.40
C GLN A 38 -3.24 -9.78 6.52
N VAL A 39 -3.98 -8.80 7.06
CA VAL A 39 -4.93 -8.00 6.28
C VAL A 39 -4.23 -7.22 5.17
N ILE A 40 -3.11 -6.55 5.46
CA ILE A 40 -2.35 -5.83 4.42
C ILE A 40 -1.77 -6.80 3.39
N LEU A 41 -1.20 -7.93 3.83
CA LEU A 41 -0.61 -8.92 2.93
C LEU A 41 -1.66 -9.56 1.99
N HIS A 42 -2.88 -9.77 2.49
CA HIS A 42 -3.99 -10.24 1.67
C HIS A 42 -4.37 -9.23 0.60
N ALA A 43 -4.61 -7.96 0.99
CA ALA A 43 -4.94 -6.89 0.05
C ALA A 43 -3.82 -6.66 -0.98
N PHE A 44 -2.55 -6.72 -0.55
CA PHE A 44 -1.39 -6.69 -1.43
C PHE A 44 -1.40 -7.84 -2.44
N GLY A 45 -1.74 -9.05 -2.00
CA GLY A 45 -1.84 -10.24 -2.85
C GLY A 45 -2.91 -10.07 -3.93
N GLU A 46 -4.12 -9.68 -3.52
CA GLU A 46 -5.24 -9.42 -4.44
C GLU A 46 -4.88 -8.34 -5.48
N ALA A 47 -4.32 -7.22 -5.02
CA ALA A 47 -3.86 -6.12 -5.87
C ALA A 47 -2.77 -6.56 -6.87
N SER A 48 -1.81 -7.36 -6.41
CA SER A 48 -0.73 -7.90 -7.26
C SER A 48 -1.27 -8.86 -8.32
N GLU A 49 -2.16 -9.78 -7.93
CA GLU A 49 -2.78 -10.74 -8.84
C GLU A 49 -3.66 -10.04 -9.88
N TRP A 50 -4.41 -9.03 -9.44
CA TRP A 50 -5.20 -8.21 -10.35
C TRP A 50 -4.31 -7.50 -11.37
N LEU A 51 -3.21 -6.88 -10.92
CA LEU A 51 -2.30 -6.17 -11.82
C LEU A 51 -1.67 -7.10 -12.84
N ASP A 52 -1.25 -8.30 -12.44
CA ASP A 52 -0.66 -9.29 -13.35
C ASP A 52 -1.69 -9.83 -14.35
N SER A 53 -2.94 -10.06 -13.91
CA SER A 53 -4.02 -10.56 -14.76
C SER A 53 -4.55 -9.53 -15.75
N ASN A 54 -4.53 -8.24 -15.38
CA ASN A 54 -5.13 -7.16 -16.15
C ASN A 54 -4.09 -6.25 -16.83
N VAL A 55 -2.80 -6.58 -16.72
CA VAL A 55 -1.64 -5.76 -17.17
C VAL A 55 -1.71 -5.28 -18.63
N ALA A 56 -2.41 -6.03 -19.49
CA ALA A 56 -2.47 -5.80 -20.93
C ALA A 56 -3.72 -5.02 -21.37
N THR A 57 -4.76 -4.97 -20.54
CA THR A 57 -6.09 -4.47 -20.91
C THR A 57 -6.63 -3.39 -19.97
N ALA A 58 -6.07 -3.26 -18.77
CA ALA A 58 -6.49 -2.25 -17.80
C ALA A 58 -6.25 -0.82 -18.31
N THR A 59 -7.21 0.05 -18.03
CA THR A 59 -7.09 1.48 -18.26
C THR A 59 -6.34 2.16 -17.12
N LYS A 60 -6.02 3.45 -17.28
CA LYS A 60 -5.43 4.26 -16.20
C LYS A 60 -6.36 4.32 -14.98
N GLU A 61 -7.66 4.44 -15.21
CA GLU A 61 -8.67 4.55 -14.15
C GLU A 61 -8.75 3.25 -13.35
N ASP A 62 -8.80 2.09 -14.02
CA ASP A 62 -8.81 0.79 -13.35
C ASP A 62 -7.56 0.58 -12.47
N ILE A 63 -6.38 0.96 -12.97
CA ILE A 63 -5.12 0.85 -12.23
C ILE A 63 -5.15 1.76 -11.00
N ASN A 64 -5.64 2.98 -11.15
CA ASN A 64 -5.72 3.94 -10.04
C ASN A 64 -6.71 3.51 -8.98
N GLU A 65 -7.85 2.93 -9.37
CA GLU A 65 -8.84 2.39 -8.44
C GLU A 65 -8.23 1.25 -7.59
N GLN A 66 -7.54 0.32 -8.24
CA GLN A 66 -6.89 -0.80 -7.54
C GLN A 66 -5.73 -0.36 -6.63
N LYS A 67 -4.96 0.64 -7.06
CA LYS A 67 -3.95 1.28 -6.21
C LYS A 67 -4.61 1.92 -4.98
N HIS A 68 -5.70 2.65 -5.19
CA HIS A 68 -6.43 3.34 -4.12
C HIS A 68 -7.04 2.37 -3.10
N GLU A 69 -7.62 1.25 -3.55
CA GLU A 69 -8.15 0.22 -2.65
C GLU A 69 -7.08 -0.31 -1.69
N LEU A 70 -5.87 -0.57 -2.21
CA LEU A 70 -4.74 -0.98 -1.37
C LEU A 70 -4.30 0.14 -0.41
N GLU A 71 -4.22 1.39 -0.89
CA GLU A 71 -3.86 2.55 -0.07
C GLU A 71 -4.83 2.73 1.12
N VAL A 72 -6.14 2.58 0.88
CA VAL A 72 -7.16 2.71 1.93
C VAL A 72 -6.94 1.67 3.04
N VAL A 73 -6.62 0.43 2.68
CA VAL A 73 -6.35 -0.64 3.67
C VAL A 73 -5.09 -0.32 4.48
N VAL A 74 -4.00 0.04 3.81
CA VAL A 74 -2.72 0.37 4.46
C VAL A 74 -2.89 1.57 5.39
N ASN A 75 -3.51 2.66 4.90
CA ASN A 75 -3.74 3.89 5.67
C ASN A 75 -4.63 3.64 6.89
N SER A 76 -5.70 2.87 6.75
CA SER A 76 -6.60 2.54 7.87
C SER A 76 -5.87 1.85 9.03
N ILE A 77 -4.93 0.95 8.72
CA ILE A 77 -4.14 0.23 9.72
C ILE A 77 -3.06 1.15 10.30
N SER A 78 -2.36 1.90 9.46
CA SER A 78 -1.35 2.86 9.91
C SER A 78 -1.95 3.95 10.81
N SER A 79 -3.15 4.46 10.51
CA SER A 79 -3.85 5.44 11.36
C SER A 79 -4.21 4.90 12.74
N LYS A 80 -4.66 3.62 12.85
CA LYS A 80 -4.91 2.99 14.17
C LYS A 80 -3.66 2.93 15.02
N LEU A 81 -2.49 2.78 14.39
CA LEU A 81 -1.19 2.82 15.04
C LEU A 81 -0.91 4.20 15.63
N TYR A 82 -1.20 5.28 14.89
CA TYR A 82 -1.08 6.66 15.37
C TYR A 82 -2.02 6.97 16.54
N ASP A 83 -3.28 6.58 16.42
CA ASP A 83 -4.26 6.78 17.50
C ASP A 83 -3.87 6.00 18.76
N SER A 84 -3.26 4.81 18.60
CA SER A 84 -2.72 4.02 19.70
C SER A 84 -1.41 4.60 20.26
N ALA A 85 -0.65 5.34 19.43
CA ALA A 85 0.62 5.98 19.76
C ALA A 85 0.48 7.43 20.26
N ALA A 86 -0.74 7.93 20.49
CA ALA A 86 -1.00 9.25 21.10
C ALA A 86 -0.48 9.42 22.56
N GLY A 87 0.45 8.55 22.99
CA GLY A 87 1.26 8.68 24.19
C GLY A 87 2.78 8.65 23.97
N GLY A 88 3.29 8.65 22.73
CA GLY A 88 4.73 8.68 22.48
C GLY A 88 5.12 8.84 21.01
N ASP A 89 5.89 9.90 20.75
CA ASP A 89 6.66 10.24 19.54
C ASP A 89 6.72 9.19 18.42
N GLY A 90 6.31 9.59 17.22
CA GLY A 90 6.69 8.86 16.01
C GLY A 90 5.88 9.23 14.79
N GLU A 91 6.02 10.46 14.30
CA GLU A 91 5.57 10.89 12.97
C GLU A 91 6.17 9.98 11.88
N TYR A 92 5.39 9.04 11.36
CA TYR A 92 5.56 8.50 10.00
C TYR A 92 4.29 8.80 9.23
N VAL A 93 4.14 10.06 8.85
CA VAL A 93 3.34 10.37 7.68
C VAL A 93 3.82 9.39 6.61
N LEU A 94 2.94 8.48 6.17
CA LEU A 94 3.12 7.81 4.90
C LEU A 94 3.24 8.99 3.94
N ASP A 95 4.49 9.33 3.66
CA ASP A 95 4.90 10.50 2.92
C ASP A 95 4.33 10.33 1.53
N HIS A 96 3.06 10.72 1.37
CA HIS A 96 2.55 11.36 0.17
C HIS A 96 3.28 12.70 0.08
N ASP A 97 4.61 12.66 -0.05
CA ASP A 97 5.33 13.82 -0.52
C ASP A 97 4.88 13.99 -1.95
N GLU A 98 4.18 15.09 -2.13
CA GLU A 98 3.88 15.69 -3.40
C GLU A 98 5.12 15.67 -4.30
N LEU A 99 5.01 15.11 -5.51
CA LEU A 99 5.44 15.66 -6.81
C LEU A 99 5.43 14.61 -7.94
#